data_AF-C5DL58-F1
#
_entry.id   AF-C5DL58-F1
#
_cell.length_a   1.000
_cell.length_b   1.000
_cell.length_c   1.000
_cell.angle_alpha   90.00
_cell.angle_beta   90.00
_cell.angle_gamma   90.00
#
_symmetry.space_group_name_H-M   'P 1'
#
loop_
_entity.id
_entity.type
_entity.pdbx_description
1 polymer ?
#
loop_
_entity_poly.entity_id
_entity_poly.type
_entity_poly.pdbx_seq_one_letter_code
_entity_poly.pdbx_strand_id
1 'polypeptide(L)'
;MTPRLSHRTVVLPHMIKFLPKLPVAGELPRVYGFDLDHTLIKPKSGGRFGRSADDWMFMSYALKSDRSSEKDASKVRRSADTLVDILSVDANAHVVVFSNQGGVITVPRDSKSCVKYMNKIETILKDPSLEKVRDRIWLYASPKRPASLSNKKTKPGKITKAARTLPEKKPVADTTYPFETMRKPNIGMYEEFKKDFPGEFEFVYYCGDAAGRASDFSDSDKMFAQNVGSEFRTPEEVFI
;
A
#
# COMPACT_ATOMS: atom_id res chain seq x y z
N MET A 1 24.50 -18.39 -4.14
CA MET A 1 24.17 -17.40 -3.09
C MET A 1 22.87 -16.71 -3.48
N THR A 2 21.79 -16.86 -2.70
CA THR A 2 20.57 -16.06 -2.92
C THR A 2 20.91 -14.58 -2.74
N PRO A 3 20.62 -13.71 -3.72
CA PRO A 3 20.89 -12.28 -3.60
C PRO A 3 20.26 -11.74 -2.31
N ARG A 4 21.07 -11.10 -1.46
CA ARG A 4 20.55 -10.41 -0.27
C ARG A 4 19.58 -9.33 -0.75
N LEU A 5 18.37 -9.33 -0.20
CA LEU A 5 17.41 -8.25 -0.43
C LEU A 5 18.03 -6.91 -0.06
N SER A 6 17.83 -5.92 -0.92
CA SER A 6 18.29 -4.54 -0.71
C SER A 6 17.41 -3.76 0.26
N HIS A 7 16.32 -4.37 0.75
CA HIS A 7 15.42 -3.75 1.74
C HIS A 7 15.65 -4.28 3.15
N ARG A 8 15.41 -3.40 4.13
CA ARG A 8 15.20 -3.74 5.54
C ARG A 8 13.70 -3.89 5.79
N THR A 9 13.30 -5.04 6.31
CA THR A 9 11.91 -5.32 6.68
C THR A 9 11.65 -5.00 8.15
N VAL A 10 10.63 -4.20 8.43
CA VAL A 10 10.15 -3.88 9.79
C VAL A 10 8.73 -4.42 9.94
N VAL A 11 8.48 -5.19 11.00
CA VAL A 11 7.14 -5.73 11.30
C VAL A 11 6.71 -5.24 12.68
N LEU A 12 5.69 -4.40 12.70
CA LEU A 12 5.02 -3.88 13.89
C LEU A 12 3.58 -4.43 13.95
N PRO A 13 2.93 -4.39 15.12
CA PRO A 13 1.53 -4.78 15.21
C PRO A 13 0.62 -4.05 14.21
N HIS A 14 0.82 -2.75 14.00
CA HIS A 14 -0.03 -1.90 13.16
C HIS A 14 0.58 -1.55 11.80
N MET A 15 1.75 -2.11 11.43
CA MET A 15 2.46 -1.73 10.21
C MET A 15 3.47 -2.80 9.76
N ILE A 16 3.60 -3.00 8.45
CA ILE A 16 4.76 -3.69 7.86
C ILE A 16 5.45 -2.71 6.91
N LYS A 17 6.78 -2.57 7.01
CA LYS A 17 7.59 -1.68 6.16
C LYS A 17 8.67 -2.47 5.42
N PHE A 18 8.92 -2.11 4.16
CA PHE A 18 10.09 -2.53 3.39
C PHE A 18 10.82 -1.26 2.95
N LEU A 19 11.96 -1.01 3.60
CA LEU A 19 12.73 0.23 3.45
C LEU A 19 13.99 -0.06 2.63
N PRO A 20 14.28 0.69 1.55
CA PRO A 20 15.57 0.60 0.89
C PRO A 20 16.72 0.87 1.88
N LYS A 21 17.81 0.11 1.80
CA LYS A 21 18.95 0.27 2.73
C LYS A 21 19.79 1.51 2.45
N LEU A 22 19.85 1.94 1.19
CA LEU A 22 20.66 3.07 0.72
C LEU A 22 19.84 3.90 -0.29
N PRO A 23 18.83 4.65 0.18
CA PRO A 23 18.09 5.53 -0.72
C PRO A 23 19.01 6.64 -1.24
N VAL A 24 19.02 6.85 -2.56
CA VAL A 24 19.73 7.96 -3.19
C VAL A 24 18.96 9.24 -2.89
N ALA A 25 19.52 10.15 -2.09
CA ALA A 25 18.91 11.45 -1.84
C ALA A 25 19.64 12.52 -2.65
N GLY A 26 18.98 13.04 -3.69
CA GLY A 26 19.38 14.28 -4.37
C GLY A 26 18.75 15.51 -3.73
N GLU A 27 18.94 16.69 -4.33
CA GLU A 27 18.23 17.90 -3.91
C GLU A 27 16.73 17.78 -4.24
N LEU A 28 15.90 17.88 -3.20
CA LEU A 28 14.43 17.77 -3.22
C LEU A 28 13.88 16.63 -4.11
N PRO A 29 14.00 15.36 -3.67
CA PRO A 29 13.53 14.20 -4.41
C PRO A 29 12.03 14.25 -4.74
N ARG A 30 11.65 13.74 -5.92
CA ARG A 30 10.25 13.56 -6.33
C ARG A 30 9.76 12.18 -5.94
N VAL A 31 8.68 12.11 -5.18
CA VAL A 31 8.08 10.87 -4.69
C VAL A 31 6.73 10.64 -5.34
N TYR A 32 6.57 9.47 -5.95
CA TYR A 32 5.34 9.02 -6.59
C TYR A 32 4.68 7.92 -5.75
N GLY A 33 3.46 8.16 -5.30
CA GLY A 33 2.73 7.26 -4.44
C GLY A 33 1.79 6.33 -5.21
N PHE A 34 1.70 5.07 -4.78
CA PHE A 34 0.82 4.06 -5.39
C PHE A 34 0.08 3.21 -4.35
N ASP A 35 -1.13 2.74 -4.67
CA ASP A 35 -1.68 1.52 -4.08
C ASP A 35 -1.00 0.27 -4.67
N LEU A 36 -1.17 -0.89 -4.02
CA LEU A 36 -0.61 -2.15 -4.46
C LEU A 36 -1.62 -3.02 -5.24
N ASP A 37 -2.69 -3.46 -4.58
CA ASP A 37 -3.55 -4.54 -5.06
C ASP A 37 -4.64 -3.97 -5.97
N HIS A 38 -4.69 -4.43 -7.22
CA HIS A 38 -5.50 -3.91 -8.34
C HIS A 38 -5.03 -2.56 -8.91
N THR A 39 -3.94 -2.00 -8.39
CA THR A 39 -3.24 -0.84 -8.98
C THR A 39 -1.92 -1.25 -9.64
N LEU A 40 -0.97 -1.78 -8.87
CA LEU A 40 0.31 -2.26 -9.39
C LEU A 40 0.28 -3.75 -9.73
N ILE A 41 -0.40 -4.56 -8.94
CA ILE A 41 -0.44 -6.01 -9.12
C ILE A 41 -1.88 -6.53 -9.04
N LYS A 42 -2.12 -7.72 -9.57
CA LYS A 42 -3.37 -8.46 -9.38
C LYS A 42 -3.09 -9.94 -9.15
N PRO A 43 -4.02 -10.72 -8.56
CA PRO A 43 -3.87 -12.17 -8.47
C PRO A 43 -3.76 -12.81 -9.87
N LYS A 44 -2.72 -13.61 -10.09
CA LYS A 44 -2.53 -14.35 -11.35
C LYS A 44 -3.60 -15.42 -11.55
N SER A 45 -4.21 -15.90 -10.46
CA SER A 45 -5.35 -16.82 -10.49
C SER A 45 -6.68 -16.20 -10.93
N GLY A 46 -6.74 -14.87 -11.14
CA GLY A 46 -7.96 -14.15 -11.50
C GLY A 46 -8.95 -13.93 -10.35
N GLY A 47 -8.60 -14.35 -9.12
CA GLY A 47 -9.41 -14.07 -7.94
C GLY A 47 -9.34 -12.61 -7.48
N ARG A 48 -10.26 -12.22 -6.58
CA ARG A 48 -10.21 -10.89 -5.93
C ARG A 48 -9.00 -10.74 -5.00
N PHE A 49 -8.58 -11.83 -4.37
CA PHE A 49 -7.45 -11.88 -3.43
C PHE A 49 -6.50 -13.03 -3.80
N GLY A 50 -5.19 -12.82 -3.57
CA GLY A 50 -4.17 -13.83 -3.84
C GLY A 50 -4.24 -15.04 -2.92
N ARG A 51 -4.20 -16.25 -3.49
CA ARG A 51 -4.31 -17.54 -2.79
C ARG A 51 -2.99 -17.98 -2.14
N SER A 52 -1.85 -17.65 -2.74
CA SER A 52 -0.50 -17.96 -2.25
C SER A 52 0.41 -16.73 -2.29
N ALA A 53 1.65 -16.84 -1.78
CA ALA A 53 2.60 -15.73 -1.77
C ALA A 53 3.05 -15.33 -3.19
N ASP A 54 3.07 -16.30 -4.10
CA ASP A 54 3.40 -16.12 -5.50
C ASP A 54 2.16 -15.81 -6.37
N ASP A 55 0.94 -15.83 -5.82
CA ASP A 55 -0.31 -15.51 -6.55
C ASP A 55 -0.48 -14.02 -6.80
N TRP A 56 0.41 -13.47 -7.61
CA TRP A 56 0.40 -12.11 -8.10
C TRP A 56 1.05 -12.03 -9.49
N MET A 57 0.69 -11.00 -10.23
CA MET A 57 1.37 -10.54 -11.44
C MET A 57 1.22 -9.03 -11.53
N PHE A 58 2.14 -8.35 -12.23
CA PHE A 58 1.95 -6.93 -12.54
C PHE A 58 0.69 -6.71 -13.39
N MET A 59 0.00 -5.61 -13.11
CA MET A 59 -1.10 -5.14 -13.93
C MET A 59 -0.62 -4.87 -15.37
N SER A 60 -1.54 -5.01 -16.31
CA SER A 60 -1.30 -4.85 -17.75
C SER A 60 -2.39 -3.96 -18.32
N TYR A 61 -1.99 -2.85 -18.92
CA TYR A 61 -2.88 -1.82 -19.43
C TYR A 61 -2.73 -1.72 -20.95
N ALA A 62 -3.84 -1.78 -21.68
CA ALA A 62 -3.83 -1.65 -23.13
C ALA A 62 -3.63 -0.19 -23.53
N LEU A 63 -2.65 0.06 -24.39
CA LEU A 63 -2.29 1.40 -24.85
C LEU A 63 -3.27 1.90 -25.93
N LYS A 64 -3.46 3.22 -26.00
CA LYS A 64 -4.19 3.87 -27.09
C LYS A 64 -3.29 3.94 -28.33
N SER A 65 -3.87 3.77 -29.52
CA SER A 65 -3.14 3.97 -30.78
C SER A 65 -3.19 5.44 -31.21
N ASP A 66 -2.08 5.98 -31.72
CA ASP A 66 -1.95 7.41 -32.12
C ASP A 66 -2.85 7.85 -33.29
N ARG A 67 -3.63 6.94 -33.91
CA ARG A 67 -4.39 7.25 -35.13
C ARG A 67 -5.88 6.89 -35.11
N SER A 68 -6.39 6.37 -34.00
CA SER A 68 -7.81 6.10 -33.84
C SER A 68 -8.11 5.86 -32.37
N SER A 69 -9.26 6.30 -31.86
CA SER A 69 -9.71 6.07 -30.48
C SER A 69 -9.89 4.58 -30.10
N GLU A 70 -9.47 3.65 -30.96
CA GLU A 70 -9.41 2.23 -30.70
C GLU A 70 -8.14 1.86 -29.93
N LYS A 71 -8.35 1.12 -28.83
CA LYS A 71 -7.29 0.50 -28.04
C LYS A 71 -6.64 -0.58 -28.90
N ASP A 72 -5.32 -0.49 -29.09
CA ASP A 72 -4.57 -1.56 -29.74
C ASP A 72 -4.29 -2.64 -28.71
N ALA A 73 -5.12 -3.69 -28.72
CA ALA A 73 -4.98 -4.82 -27.79
C ALA A 73 -3.63 -5.57 -27.95
N SER A 74 -2.86 -5.30 -29.02
CA SER A 74 -1.53 -5.86 -29.21
C SER A 74 -0.43 -5.10 -28.43
N LYS A 75 -0.68 -3.84 -28.05
CA LYS A 75 0.25 -3.01 -27.28
C LYS A 75 -0.20 -2.89 -25.83
N VAL A 76 0.51 -3.57 -24.96
CA VAL A 76 0.24 -3.62 -23.51
C VAL A 76 1.43 -3.05 -22.76
N ARG A 77 1.16 -2.23 -21.74
CA ARG A 77 2.16 -1.72 -20.81
C ARG A 77 1.93 -2.33 -19.44
N ARG A 78 2.98 -2.88 -18.82
CA ARG A 78 2.88 -3.38 -17.45
C ARG A 78 3.11 -2.24 -16.46
N SER A 79 2.45 -2.30 -15.31
CA SER A 79 2.69 -1.33 -14.23
C SER A 79 4.17 -1.26 -13.81
N ALA A 80 4.88 -2.38 -13.82
CA ALA A 80 6.32 -2.43 -13.57
C ALA A 80 7.13 -1.58 -14.57
N ASP A 81 6.75 -1.59 -15.84
CA ASP A 81 7.44 -0.82 -16.89
C ASP A 81 7.28 0.69 -16.60
N THR A 82 6.11 1.13 -16.13
CA THR A 82 5.90 2.51 -15.67
C THR A 82 6.72 2.87 -14.43
N LEU A 83 6.83 1.98 -13.43
CA LEU A 83 7.70 2.23 -12.28
C LEU A 83 9.16 2.41 -12.70
N VAL A 84 9.63 1.57 -13.62
CA VAL A 84 10.98 1.66 -14.17
C VAL A 84 11.18 2.96 -14.93
N ASP A 85 10.23 3.36 -15.77
CA ASP A 85 10.33 4.60 -16.55
C ASP A 85 10.37 5.83 -15.65
N ILE A 86 9.48 5.93 -14.65
CA ILE A 86 9.49 7.02 -13.65
C ILE A 86 10.87 7.14 -13.01
N LEU A 87 11.42 6.01 -12.57
CA LEU A 87 12.68 5.97 -11.83
C LEU A 87 13.90 6.11 -12.76
N SER A 88 13.77 5.79 -14.05
CA SER A 88 14.89 5.87 -15.00
C SER A 88 15.02 7.27 -15.63
N VAL A 89 13.92 8.01 -15.73
CA VAL A 89 13.90 9.40 -16.21
C VAL A 89 14.51 10.35 -15.17
N ASP A 90 14.27 10.11 -13.89
CA ASP A 90 14.76 10.94 -12.79
C ASP A 90 15.53 10.06 -11.78
N ALA A 91 16.84 10.27 -11.73
CA ALA A 91 17.74 9.54 -10.83
C ALA A 91 17.44 9.82 -9.34
N ASN A 92 16.81 10.96 -9.04
CA ASN A 92 16.40 11.35 -7.69
C ASN A 92 14.94 10.97 -7.39
N ALA A 93 14.20 10.42 -8.35
CA ALA A 93 12.83 10.00 -8.10
C ALA A 93 12.76 8.74 -7.22
N HIS A 94 11.70 8.67 -6.44
CA HIS A 94 11.33 7.52 -5.62
C HIS A 94 9.88 7.12 -5.84
N VAL A 95 9.61 5.85 -5.57
CA VAL A 95 8.25 5.30 -5.54
C VAL A 95 7.94 4.85 -4.12
N VAL A 96 6.75 5.18 -3.61
CA VAL A 96 6.25 4.66 -2.34
C VAL A 96 4.91 3.98 -2.54
N VAL A 97 4.77 2.78 -1.96
CA VAL A 97 3.55 1.98 -2.02
C VAL A 97 2.87 2.00 -0.65
N PHE A 98 1.59 2.37 -0.62
CA PHE A 98 0.75 2.39 0.58
C PHE A 98 -0.42 1.42 0.41
N SER A 99 -0.47 0.36 1.23
CA SER A 99 -1.44 -0.72 1.02
C SER A 99 -2.25 -1.08 2.27
N ASN A 100 -3.57 -1.21 2.09
CA ASN A 100 -4.50 -1.68 3.13
C ASN A 100 -4.59 -3.23 3.14
N GLN A 101 -4.00 -3.90 4.13
CA GLN A 101 -3.89 -5.36 4.20
C GLN A 101 -4.82 -5.98 5.26
N GLY A 102 -6.13 -5.95 4.97
CA GLY A 102 -7.17 -6.44 5.90
C GLY A 102 -7.15 -7.95 6.21
N GLY A 103 -6.39 -8.75 5.44
CA GLY A 103 -6.20 -10.18 5.65
C GLY A 103 -4.91 -10.54 6.40
N VAL A 104 -4.08 -9.57 6.76
CA VAL A 104 -2.75 -9.79 7.34
C VAL A 104 -2.78 -9.50 8.84
N ILE A 105 -2.27 -10.44 9.64
CA ILE A 105 -2.18 -10.37 11.10
C ILE A 105 -0.71 -10.47 11.49
N THR A 106 -0.15 -9.47 12.15
CA THR A 106 1.29 -9.37 12.49
C THR A 106 1.62 -9.82 13.92
N VAL A 107 0.60 -10.18 14.71
CA VAL A 107 0.78 -10.68 16.08
C VAL A 107 0.11 -12.06 16.21
N PRO A 108 0.89 -13.14 16.41
CA PRO A 108 2.37 -13.16 16.44
C PRO A 108 2.99 -12.91 15.04
N ARG A 109 4.26 -12.52 15.00
CA ARG A 109 4.97 -12.12 13.76
C ARG A 109 5.11 -13.25 12.74
N ASP A 110 5.14 -14.48 13.23
CA ASP A 110 5.22 -15.72 12.46
C ASP A 110 3.85 -16.24 12.00
N SER A 111 2.77 -15.46 12.16
CA SER A 111 1.47 -15.85 11.63
C SER A 111 1.57 -16.18 10.14
N LYS A 112 0.85 -17.22 9.71
CA LYS A 112 0.84 -17.65 8.30
C LYS A 112 0.51 -16.50 7.34
N SER A 113 -0.40 -15.60 7.75
CA SER A 113 -0.78 -14.43 6.95
C SER A 113 0.34 -13.40 6.83
N CYS A 114 1.09 -13.15 7.91
CA CYS A 114 2.23 -12.22 7.92
C CYS A 114 3.38 -12.76 7.08
N VAL A 115 3.76 -14.02 7.29
CA VAL A 115 4.83 -14.68 6.52
C VAL A 115 4.48 -14.73 5.03
N LYS A 116 3.23 -15.10 4.69
CA LYS A 116 2.76 -15.11 3.30
C LYS A 116 2.84 -13.71 2.66
N TYR A 117 2.42 -12.66 3.38
CA TYR A 117 2.49 -11.29 2.89
C TYR A 117 3.94 -10.83 2.69
N MET A 118 4.83 -11.11 3.66
CA MET A 118 6.24 -10.76 3.54
C MET A 118 6.88 -11.44 2.33
N ASN A 119 6.64 -12.74 2.15
CA ASN A 119 7.13 -13.49 1.00
C ASN A 119 6.59 -12.93 -0.33
N LYS A 120 5.32 -12.52 -0.39
CA LYS A 120 4.73 -11.87 -1.56
C LYS A 120 5.52 -10.60 -1.93
N ILE A 121 5.70 -9.68 -0.97
CA ILE A 121 6.43 -8.44 -1.23
C ILE A 121 7.90 -8.70 -1.60
N GLU A 122 8.56 -9.65 -0.94
CA GLU A 122 9.92 -10.04 -1.32
C GLU A 122 10.01 -10.58 -2.75
N THR A 123 9.04 -11.39 -3.19
CA THR A 123 9.02 -11.88 -4.58
C THR A 123 8.78 -10.76 -5.58
N ILE A 124 7.95 -9.76 -5.25
CA ILE A 124 7.72 -8.58 -6.10
C ILE A 124 9.01 -7.76 -6.24
N LEU A 125 9.67 -7.43 -5.12
CA LEU A 125 10.91 -6.64 -5.12
C LEU A 125 12.10 -7.38 -5.76
N LYS A 126 12.04 -8.72 -5.85
CA LYS A 126 13.01 -9.58 -6.54
C LYS A 126 12.70 -9.77 -8.03
N ASP A 127 11.58 -9.24 -8.54
CA ASP A 127 11.26 -9.36 -9.96
C ASP A 127 12.38 -8.73 -10.82
N PRO A 128 12.88 -9.43 -11.84
CA PRO A 128 13.95 -8.92 -12.70
C PRO A 128 13.65 -7.56 -13.34
N SER A 129 12.38 -7.23 -13.60
CA SER A 129 12.04 -5.93 -14.18
C SER A 129 12.38 -4.76 -13.26
N LEU A 130 12.44 -4.99 -11.94
CA LEU A 130 12.72 -3.96 -10.95
C LEU A 130 14.18 -3.91 -10.52
N GLU A 131 15.05 -4.80 -11.03
CA GLU A 131 16.41 -5.01 -10.52
C GLU A 131 17.22 -3.71 -10.39
N LYS A 132 17.13 -2.83 -11.39
CA LYS A 132 17.89 -1.57 -11.46
C LYS A 132 17.30 -0.44 -10.61
N VAL A 133 16.04 -0.55 -10.19
CA VAL A 133 15.30 0.56 -9.58
C VAL A 133 14.74 0.23 -8.19
N ARG A 134 14.76 -1.04 -7.77
CA ARG A 134 14.17 -1.51 -6.51
C ARG A 134 14.67 -0.78 -5.26
N ASP A 135 15.89 -0.26 -5.28
CA ASP A 135 16.50 0.49 -4.16
C ASP A 135 15.89 1.89 -3.97
N ARG A 136 14.92 2.27 -4.82
CA ARG A 136 14.13 3.51 -4.70
C ARG A 136 12.64 3.24 -4.53
N ILE A 137 12.26 1.98 -4.29
CA ILE A 137 10.88 1.56 -4.03
C ILE A 137 10.70 1.32 -2.53
N TRP A 138 9.81 2.09 -1.93
CA TRP A 138 9.39 1.99 -0.53
C TRP A 138 8.03 1.30 -0.42
N LEU A 139 7.79 0.53 0.63
CA LEU A 139 6.48 -0.09 0.84
C LEU A 139 6.04 -0.05 2.30
N TYR A 140 4.80 0.35 2.51
CA TYR A 140 4.12 0.42 3.80
C TYR A 140 2.77 -0.28 3.69
N ALA A 141 2.47 -1.12 4.67
CA ALA A 141 1.24 -1.89 4.68
C ALA A 141 0.56 -1.81 6.05
N SER A 142 -0.74 -1.49 6.04
CA SER A 142 -1.61 -1.45 7.21
C SER A 142 -2.29 -2.81 7.41
N PRO A 143 -1.82 -3.68 8.34
CA PRO A 143 -2.43 -4.97 8.63
C PRO A 143 -3.75 -4.82 9.40
N LYS A 144 -4.49 -5.92 9.53
CA LYS A 144 -5.68 -5.99 10.39
C LYS A 144 -5.29 -6.07 11.86
N ARG A 145 -6.07 -5.37 12.73
CA ARG A 145 -5.95 -5.50 14.18
C ARG A 145 -6.17 -6.96 14.61
N PRO A 146 -5.18 -7.61 15.26
CA PRO A 146 -5.34 -8.95 15.83
C PRO A 146 -6.43 -8.98 16.90
N ALA A 147 -7.21 -10.06 16.97
CA ALA A 147 -8.21 -10.23 18.02
C ALA A 147 -7.60 -10.25 19.43
N SER A 148 -6.36 -10.73 19.56
CA SER A 148 -5.59 -10.70 20.81
C SER A 148 -5.31 -9.30 21.34
N LEU A 149 -5.33 -8.29 20.47
CA LEU A 149 -5.15 -6.87 20.81
C LEU A 149 -6.48 -6.11 20.87
N SER A 150 -7.61 -6.79 20.63
CA SER A 150 -8.91 -6.17 20.87
C SER A 150 -9.20 -6.16 22.37
N ASN A 151 -9.58 -5.00 22.91
CA ASN A 151 -10.07 -4.92 24.29
C ASN A 151 -11.25 -5.91 24.43
N LYS A 152 -11.11 -6.92 25.29
CA LYS A 152 -12.23 -7.79 25.67
C LYS A 152 -13.34 -6.87 26.18
N LYS A 153 -14.45 -6.77 25.44
CA LYS A 153 -15.70 -6.30 26.04
C LYS A 153 -15.93 -7.20 27.25
N THR A 154 -15.92 -6.62 28.44
CA THR A 154 -16.46 -7.29 29.62
C THR A 154 -17.85 -7.78 29.25
N LYS A 155 -18.09 -9.09 29.36
CA LYS A 155 -19.44 -9.65 29.18
C LYS A 155 -20.38 -8.82 30.07
N PRO A 156 -21.51 -8.30 29.58
CA PRO A 156 -22.45 -7.66 30.47
C PRO A 156 -22.92 -8.73 31.46
N GLY A 157 -22.54 -8.58 32.73
CA GLY A 157 -23.22 -9.27 33.82
C GLY A 157 -24.71 -8.91 33.74
N LYS A 158 -25.61 -9.83 34.10
CA LYS A 158 -27.05 -9.59 34.09
C LYS A 158 -27.37 -8.27 34.80
N ILE A 159 -27.77 -7.24 34.05
CA ILE A 159 -28.20 -5.95 34.59
C ILE A 159 -29.69 -6.05 34.93
N THR A 160 -30.02 -5.91 36.22
CA THR A 160 -31.37 -5.59 36.68
C THR A 160 -31.73 -4.15 36.28
N LYS A 161 -32.96 -3.96 35.78
CA LYS A 161 -33.45 -2.68 35.24
C LYS A 161 -33.38 -1.55 36.29
N ALA A 162 -32.46 -0.61 36.09
CA ALA A 162 -32.63 0.77 36.53
C ALA A 162 -31.88 1.69 35.55
N ALA A 163 -32.62 2.61 34.94
CA ALA A 163 -32.14 3.51 33.91
C ALA A 163 -31.14 4.54 34.46
N ARG A 164 -30.06 4.79 33.72
CA ARG A 164 -29.40 6.10 33.65
C ARG A 164 -28.76 6.23 32.27
N THR A 165 -29.22 7.23 31.53
CA THR A 165 -28.62 7.74 30.30
C THR A 165 -27.18 8.15 30.59
N LEU A 166 -26.23 7.31 30.18
CA LEU A 166 -24.82 7.66 30.14
C LEU A 166 -24.54 8.38 28.81
N PRO A 167 -23.73 9.44 28.80
CA PRO A 167 -23.29 10.05 27.56
C PRO A 167 -22.50 9.01 26.75
N GLU A 168 -22.74 8.97 25.43
CA GLU A 168 -21.97 8.13 24.51
C GLU A 168 -20.48 8.43 24.68
N LYS A 169 -19.75 7.49 25.29
CA LYS A 169 -18.29 7.55 25.29
C LYS A 169 -17.84 7.36 23.84
N LYS A 170 -17.39 8.44 23.19
CA LYS A 170 -16.58 8.35 21.97
C LYS A 170 -15.49 7.30 22.22
N PRO A 171 -15.28 6.34 21.30
CA PRO A 171 -14.27 5.32 21.49
C PRO A 171 -12.92 6.03 21.65
N VAL A 172 -12.29 5.85 22.81
CA VAL A 172 -10.92 6.31 23.06
C VAL A 172 -10.05 5.60 22.05
N ALA A 173 -9.40 6.36 21.15
CA ALA A 173 -8.47 5.81 20.20
C ALA A 173 -7.42 5.00 20.97
N ASP A 174 -7.21 3.74 20.58
CA ASP A 174 -6.15 2.91 21.13
C ASP A 174 -4.80 3.54 20.77
N THR A 175 -4.23 4.29 21.73
CA THR A 175 -2.96 5.01 21.57
C THR A 175 -1.75 4.09 21.54
N THR A 176 -1.92 2.82 21.94
CA THR A 176 -0.81 1.86 21.99
C THR A 176 -0.51 1.32 20.60
N TYR A 177 -1.55 1.03 19.81
CA TYR A 177 -1.40 0.57 18.43
C TYR A 177 -2.35 1.32 17.49
N PRO A 178 -1.83 2.25 16.67
CA PRO A 178 -2.65 3.16 15.88
C PRO A 178 -3.18 2.52 14.57
N PHE A 179 -3.76 1.31 14.64
CA PHE A 179 -4.25 0.56 13.47
C PHE A 179 -5.15 1.38 12.55
N GLU A 180 -6.09 2.15 13.11
CA GLU A 180 -7.04 2.93 12.32
C GLU A 180 -6.35 4.08 11.59
N THR A 181 -5.39 4.76 12.22
CA THR A 181 -4.71 5.91 11.60
C THR A 181 -3.78 5.46 10.47
N MET A 182 -3.28 4.22 10.53
CA MET A 182 -2.47 3.63 9.46
C MET A 182 -3.30 3.19 8.25
N ARG A 183 -4.60 2.96 8.42
CA ARG A 183 -5.46 2.45 7.36
C ARG A 183 -5.98 3.60 6.49
N LYS A 184 -5.76 3.55 5.17
CA LYS A 184 -6.34 4.50 4.22
C LYS A 184 -7.87 4.49 4.38
N PRO A 185 -8.54 5.67 4.40
CA PRO A 185 -8.06 6.97 3.92
C PRO A 185 -7.23 7.81 4.90
N ASN A 186 -6.93 7.31 6.10
CA ASN A 186 -6.07 8.04 7.04
C ASN A 186 -4.61 8.06 6.56
N ILE A 187 -3.87 9.09 6.98
CA ILE A 187 -2.51 9.41 6.46
C ILE A 187 -1.37 8.76 7.25
N GLY A 188 -1.64 7.86 8.19
CA GLY A 188 -0.61 7.35 9.10
C GLY A 188 0.55 6.64 8.39
N MET A 189 0.29 5.90 7.30
CA MET A 189 1.38 5.34 6.49
C MET A 189 2.26 6.42 5.84
N TYR A 190 1.67 7.52 5.39
CA TYR A 190 2.40 8.65 4.80
C TYR A 190 3.24 9.39 5.84
N GLU A 191 2.71 9.62 7.04
CA GLU A 191 3.47 10.21 8.15
C GLU A 191 4.66 9.33 8.58
N GLU A 192 4.49 8.01 8.56
CA GLU A 192 5.60 7.09 8.80
C GLU A 192 6.65 7.13 7.68
N PHE A 193 6.22 7.26 6.43
CA PHE A 193 7.14 7.48 5.31
C PHE A 193 7.93 8.77 5.45
N LYS A 194 7.29 9.89 5.81
CA LYS A 194 7.97 11.18 6.07
C LYS A 194 9.07 11.08 7.13
N LYS A 195 8.85 10.28 8.18
CA LYS A 195 9.86 10.06 9.24
C LYS A 195 11.02 9.19 8.78
N ASP A 196 10.75 8.20 7.94
CA ASP A 196 11.76 7.26 7.46
C ASP A 196 12.58 7.81 6.27
N PHE A 197 12.02 8.76 5.50
CA PHE A 197 12.66 9.35 4.34
C PHE A 197 13.75 10.38 4.76
N PRO A 198 14.95 10.34 4.15
CA PRO A 198 16.02 11.25 4.51
C PRO A 198 15.81 12.65 3.92
N GLY A 199 15.07 13.50 4.62
CA GLY A 199 14.88 14.91 4.29
C GLY A 199 13.51 15.23 3.67
N GLU A 200 13.41 16.43 3.12
CA GLU A 200 12.19 16.90 2.45
C GLU A 200 12.08 16.34 1.02
N PHE A 201 10.86 16.20 0.54
CA PHE A 201 10.56 15.68 -0.79
C PHE A 201 9.29 16.32 -1.37
N GLU A 202 9.17 16.30 -2.70
CA GLU A 202 7.95 16.65 -3.40
C GLU A 202 7.08 15.39 -3.58
N PHE A 203 5.89 15.36 -3.00
CA PHE A 203 4.94 14.25 -3.20
C PHE A 203 4.03 14.52 -4.40
N VAL A 204 4.44 14.01 -5.57
CA VAL A 204 3.91 14.43 -6.88
C VAL A 204 2.44 14.07 -7.07
N TYR A 205 2.12 12.78 -6.93
CA TYR A 205 0.73 12.29 -6.98
C TYR A 205 0.60 10.99 -6.20
N TYR A 206 -0.65 10.61 -5.91
CA TYR A 206 -1.02 9.28 -5.44
C TYR A 206 -1.92 8.57 -6.45
N CYS A 207 -1.50 7.38 -6.89
CA CYS A 207 -2.23 6.55 -7.84
C CYS A 207 -2.92 5.36 -7.15
N GLY A 208 -4.21 5.15 -7.38
CA GLY A 208 -4.92 4.00 -6.81
C GLY A 208 -6.25 3.68 -7.48
N ASP A 209 -6.72 2.44 -7.39
CA ASP A 209 -7.95 1.96 -8.02
C ASP A 209 -9.22 2.28 -7.22
N ALA A 210 -9.10 2.52 -5.91
CA ALA A 210 -10.22 2.89 -5.05
C ALA A 210 -10.57 4.39 -5.22
N ALA A 211 -11.15 4.73 -6.37
CA ALA A 211 -11.46 6.09 -6.80
C ALA A 211 -12.90 6.54 -6.50
N GLY A 212 -13.76 5.65 -6.00
CA GLY A 212 -15.17 5.92 -5.70
C GLY A 212 -16.08 5.89 -6.93
N ARG A 213 -15.69 5.20 -8.00
CA ARG A 213 -16.54 4.94 -9.16
C ARG A 213 -17.66 3.96 -8.76
N ALA A 214 -18.75 3.90 -9.53
CA ALA A 214 -19.87 3.01 -9.23
C ALA A 214 -19.48 1.52 -9.15
N SER A 215 -18.42 1.13 -9.85
CA SER A 215 -17.84 -0.23 -9.83
C SER A 215 -16.81 -0.45 -8.72
N ASP A 216 -16.35 0.61 -8.06
CA ASP A 216 -15.29 0.51 -7.07
C ASP A 216 -15.85 0.03 -5.73
N PHE A 217 -15.05 -0.76 -5.01
CA PHE A 217 -15.43 -1.23 -3.68
C PHE A 217 -15.37 -0.13 -2.61
N SER A 218 -14.53 0.88 -2.83
CA SER A 218 -14.32 2.02 -1.94
C SER A 218 -13.69 3.20 -2.70
N ASP A 219 -13.58 4.31 -2.02
CA ASP A 219 -12.95 5.57 -2.41
C ASP A 219 -11.69 5.89 -1.57
N SER A 220 -11.14 4.88 -0.88
CA SER A 220 -10.07 5.07 0.11
C SER A 220 -8.79 5.68 -0.45
N ASP A 221 -8.47 5.44 -1.73
CA ASP A 221 -7.25 5.96 -2.34
C ASP A 221 -7.41 7.43 -2.71
N LYS A 222 -8.57 7.78 -3.27
CA LYS A 222 -8.93 9.16 -3.57
C LYS A 222 -8.94 10.03 -2.31
N MET A 223 -9.59 9.55 -1.24
CA MET A 223 -9.59 10.28 0.04
C MET A 223 -8.22 10.31 0.71
N PHE A 224 -7.41 9.25 0.59
CA PHE A 224 -6.05 9.27 1.10
C PHE A 224 -5.22 10.37 0.42
N ALA A 225 -5.26 10.46 -0.91
CA ALA A 225 -4.60 11.52 -1.66
C ALA A 225 -5.06 12.92 -1.23
N GLN A 226 -6.39 13.11 -1.09
CA GLN A 226 -6.97 14.35 -0.59
C GLN A 226 -6.47 14.71 0.81
N ASN A 227 -6.42 13.74 1.73
CA ASN A 227 -5.99 13.96 3.11
C ASN A 227 -4.49 14.24 3.22
N VAL A 228 -3.67 13.68 2.32
CA VAL A 228 -2.24 14.01 2.19
C VAL A 228 -2.02 15.40 1.57
N GLY A 229 -2.99 15.89 0.79
CA GLY A 229 -2.86 17.12 0.00
C GLY A 229 -2.14 16.90 -1.32
N SER A 230 -2.27 15.71 -1.92
CA SER A 230 -1.64 15.33 -3.19
C SER A 230 -2.67 15.19 -4.32
N GLU A 231 -2.19 15.32 -5.57
CA GLU A 231 -2.99 14.99 -6.75
C GLU A 231 -3.37 13.50 -6.72
N PHE A 232 -4.65 13.17 -6.89
CA PHE A 232 -5.10 11.80 -7.07
C PHE A 232 -5.12 11.44 -8.56
N ARG A 233 -4.61 10.26 -8.91
CA ARG A 233 -4.74 9.68 -10.25
C ARG A 233 -5.25 8.25 -10.18
N THR A 234 -6.03 7.87 -11.17
CA THR A 234 -6.44 6.49 -11.40
C THR A 234 -5.34 5.71 -12.14
N PRO A 235 -5.35 4.37 -12.09
CA PRO A 235 -4.40 3.57 -12.86
C PRO A 235 -4.51 3.85 -14.37
N GLU A 236 -5.72 4.09 -14.87
CA GLU A 236 -5.93 4.43 -16.28
C GLU A 236 -5.29 5.76 -16.71
N GLU A 237 -5.14 6.72 -15.79
CA GLU A 237 -4.47 8.00 -16.08
C GLU A 237 -2.94 7.92 -16.01
N VAL A 238 -2.40 6.90 -15.32
CA VAL A 238 -0.95 6.74 -15.11
C VAL A 238 -0.33 5.71 -16.05
N PHE A 239 -1.08 4.68 -16.46
CA PHE A 239 -0.55 3.53 -17.20
C PHE A 239 -0.99 3.44 -18.67
N ILE A 240 -1.93 4.28 -19.15
CA ILE A 240 -2.47 4.29 -20.53
C ILE A 240 -2.21 5.64 -21.20
#